data_AF-A0A4P8H9U0-F1
#
_entry.id   AF-A0A4P8H9U0-F1
#
_cell.length_a   1.000
_cell.length_b   1.000
_cell.length_c   1.000
_cell.angle_alpha   90.00
_cell.angle_beta   90.00
_cell.angle_gamma   90.00
#
_symmetry.space_group_name_H-M   'P 1'
#
loop_
_entity.id
_entity.type
_entity.pdbx_description
1 polymer ?
#
loop_
_entity_poly.entity_id
_entity_poly.type
_entity_poly.pdbx_seq_one_letter_code
_entity_poly.pdbx_strand_id
1 'polypeptide(L)'
;MAAKKKSHLLIALVVDLVLVVLFTIVGYYTHAQNLDVDGIIGTAWPFVLGLLAAWLLNAVWAAPLAPLRTGVGVWATTVLLGLVVRALTGEGTAGPFVVVAASLNLVTLVGWRLIATAVAGRSGR
;
A
#
# COMPACT_ATOMS: atom_id res chain seq x y z
N MET A 1 -5.14 -18.86 -19.13
CA MET A 1 -5.58 -17.54 -18.59
C MET A 1 -5.71 -17.51 -17.06
N ALA A 2 -6.33 -18.53 -16.43
CA ALA A 2 -6.50 -18.57 -14.96
C ALA A 2 -5.18 -18.54 -14.17
N ALA A 3 -4.15 -19.29 -14.59
CA ALA A 3 -2.84 -19.30 -13.93
C ALA A 3 -2.15 -17.92 -13.95
N LYS A 4 -2.24 -17.20 -15.07
CA LYS A 4 -1.73 -15.81 -15.21
C LYS A 4 -2.49 -14.82 -14.31
N LYS A 5 -3.80 -15.03 -14.13
CA LYS A 5 -4.60 -14.25 -13.18
C LYS A 5 -4.17 -14.50 -11.73
N LYS A 6 -3.92 -15.76 -11.36
CA LYS A 6 -3.42 -16.13 -10.03
C LYS A 6 -2.03 -15.56 -9.76
N SER A 7 -1.11 -15.62 -10.72
CA SER A 7 0.23 -15.04 -10.56
C SER A 7 0.19 -13.52 -10.41
N HIS A 8 -0.65 -12.83 -11.19
CA HIS A 8 -0.83 -11.37 -11.04
C HIS A 8 -1.39 -10.99 -9.67
N LEU A 9 -2.27 -11.81 -9.09
CA LEU A 9 -2.77 -11.58 -7.74
C LEU A 9 -1.67 -11.73 -6.70
N LEU A 10 -0.90 -12.82 -6.75
CA LEU A 10 0.20 -13.01 -5.81
C LEU A 10 1.25 -11.89 -5.93
N ILE A 11 1.62 -11.52 -7.16
CA ILE A 11 2.54 -10.41 -7.41
C ILE A 11 1.98 -9.11 -6.83
N ALA A 12 0.72 -8.79 -7.11
CA ALA A 12 0.11 -7.56 -6.60
C ALA A 12 0.09 -7.52 -5.06
N LEU A 13 -0.25 -8.64 -4.41
CA LEU A 13 -0.31 -8.71 -2.96
C LEU A 13 1.06 -8.50 -2.34
N VAL A 14 2.07 -9.20 -2.86
CA VAL A 14 3.45 -9.10 -2.36
C VAL A 14 4.00 -7.71 -2.57
N VAL A 15 3.82 -7.12 -3.77
CA VAL A 15 4.31 -5.78 -4.07
C VAL A 15 3.63 -4.73 -3.19
N ASP A 16 2.30 -4.77 -3.05
CA ASP A 16 1.58 -3.83 -2.17
C ASP A 16 2.06 -3.94 -0.72
N LEU A 17 2.18 -5.17 -0.20
CA LEU A 17 2.59 -5.42 1.18
C LEU A 17 4.02 -4.93 1.45
N VAL A 18 4.95 -5.25 0.53
CA VAL A 18 6.35 -4.79 0.61
C VAL A 18 6.42 -3.26 0.57
N LEU A 19 5.67 -2.61 -0.32
CA LEU A 19 5.69 -1.15 -0.44
C LEU A 19 5.13 -0.46 0.82
N VAL A 20 4.04 -0.97 1.38
CA VAL A 20 3.45 -0.44 2.63
C VAL A 20 4.41 -0.64 3.82
N VAL A 21 5.02 -1.82 3.94
CA VAL A 21 5.99 -2.11 5.02
C VAL A 21 7.28 -1.28 4.86
N LEU A 22 7.78 -1.10 3.64
CA LEU A 22 8.95 -0.24 3.41
C LEU A 22 8.63 1.22 3.74
N PHE A 23 7.43 1.70 3.39
CA PHE A 23 6.97 3.03 3.79
C PHE A 23 7.02 3.21 5.31
N THR A 24 6.54 2.23 6.08
CA THR A 24 6.49 2.34 7.55
C THR A 24 7.87 2.24 8.19
N ILE A 25 8.75 1.35 7.69
CA ILE A 25 10.14 1.23 8.14
C ILE A 25 10.91 2.53 7.88
N VAL A 26 10.85 3.06 6.65
CA VAL A 26 11.58 4.28 6.27
C VAL A 26 11.02 5.49 7.03
N GLY A 27 9.69 5.59 7.15
CA GLY A 27 9.04 6.65 7.92
C GLY A 27 9.46 6.62 9.39
N TYR A 28 9.43 5.44 10.02
CA TYR A 28 9.85 5.27 11.41
C TYR A 28 11.32 5.65 11.58
N TYR A 29 12.23 5.09 10.78
CA TYR A 29 13.66 5.39 10.85
C TYR A 29 13.95 6.89 10.68
N THR A 30 13.24 7.57 9.78
CA THR A 30 13.43 9.00 9.53
C THR A 30 13.13 9.84 10.77
N HIS A 31 12.16 9.45 11.59
CA HIS A 31 11.78 10.19 12.80
C HIS A 31 12.50 9.71 14.07
N ALA A 32 12.67 8.40 14.24
CA ALA A 32 13.25 7.79 15.43
C ALA A 32 14.78 7.66 15.37
N GLN A 33 15.37 7.76 14.17
CA GLN A 33 16.81 7.58 13.90
C GLN A 33 17.35 6.24 14.43
N ASN A 34 16.50 5.21 14.48
CA ASN A 34 16.83 3.85 14.92
C ASN A 34 15.92 2.81 14.24
N LEU A 35 16.18 1.51 14.47
CA LEU A 35 15.42 0.38 13.95
C LEU A 35 14.79 -0.46 15.08
N ASP A 36 14.11 0.20 16.01
CA ASP A 36 13.32 -0.48 17.03
C ASP A 36 12.13 -1.24 16.42
N VAL A 37 12.03 -2.53 16.74
CA VAL A 37 11.05 -3.44 16.13
C VAL A 37 9.63 -3.08 16.58
N ASP A 38 9.45 -2.75 17.86
CA ASP A 38 8.13 -2.45 18.41
C ASP A 38 7.58 -1.14 17.82
N GLY A 39 8.41 -0.11 17.69
CA GLY A 39 8.04 1.13 17.03
C GLY A 39 7.71 0.98 15.55
N ILE A 40 8.44 0.13 14.82
CA ILE A 40 8.14 -0.20 13.42
C ILE A 40 6.81 -0.96 13.33
N ILE A 41 6.59 -1.96 14.18
CA ILE A 41 5.35 -2.75 14.21
C ILE A 41 4.17 -1.83 14.51
N GLY A 42 4.27 -0.99 15.55
CA GLY A 42 3.30 0.05 15.88
C GLY A 42 2.95 0.85 14.62
N THR A 43 3.96 1.40 13.97
CA THR A 43 3.73 2.20 12.75
C THR A 43 3.08 1.41 11.61
N ALA A 44 3.43 0.14 11.44
CA ALA A 44 3.07 -0.68 10.30
C ALA A 44 1.68 -1.31 10.38
N TRP A 45 1.32 -1.89 11.52
CA TRP A 45 0.11 -2.71 11.64
C TRP A 45 -1.19 -2.00 11.23
N PRO A 46 -1.41 -0.68 11.47
CA PRO A 46 -2.62 0.01 11.05
C PRO A 46 -2.74 0.07 9.53
N PHE A 47 -1.63 0.32 8.82
CA PHE A 47 -1.63 0.39 7.36
C PHE A 47 -1.67 -1.00 6.72
N VAL A 48 -1.04 -2.00 7.32
CA VAL A 48 -1.18 -3.39 6.86
C VAL A 48 -2.64 -3.84 6.99
N LEU A 49 -3.30 -3.55 8.12
CA LEU A 49 -4.73 -3.80 8.31
C LEU A 49 -5.56 -3.05 7.26
N GLY A 50 -5.26 -1.76 7.03
CA GLY A 50 -5.89 -0.96 5.99
C GLY A 50 -5.73 -1.56 4.59
N LEU A 51 -4.55 -2.08 4.26
CA LEU A 51 -4.25 -2.72 2.96
C LEU A 51 -5.05 -4.02 2.77
N LEU A 52 -5.12 -4.86 3.80
CA LEU A 52 -5.89 -6.10 3.75
C LEU A 52 -7.39 -5.81 3.56
N ALA A 53 -7.92 -4.82 4.28
CA ALA A 53 -9.28 -4.35 4.09
C ALA A 53 -9.48 -3.76 2.68
N ALA A 54 -8.53 -2.97 2.19
CA ALA A 54 -8.56 -2.40 0.86
C ALA A 54 -8.63 -3.46 -0.24
N TRP A 55 -7.94 -4.59 -0.07
CA TRP A 55 -7.98 -5.72 -0.99
C TRP A 55 -9.37 -6.33 -1.14
N LEU A 56 -10.08 -6.47 -0.02
CA LEU A 56 -11.44 -6.99 0.03
C LEU A 56 -12.45 -5.96 -0.51
N LEU A 57 -12.40 -4.73 -0.01
CA LEU A 57 -13.36 -3.67 -0.33
C LEU A 57 -13.29 -3.22 -1.80
N ASN A 58 -12.11 -3.28 -2.41
CA ASN A 58 -11.92 -2.87 -3.81
C ASN A 58 -11.92 -4.05 -4.80
N ALA A 59 -12.25 -5.27 -4.32
CA ALA A 59 -12.33 -6.49 -5.11
C ALA A 59 -11.13 -6.66 -6.07
N VAL A 60 -9.91 -6.59 -5.53
CA VAL A 60 -8.65 -6.56 -6.31
C VAL A 60 -8.54 -7.72 -7.30
N TRP A 61 -9.12 -8.88 -6.97
CA TRP A 61 -9.20 -10.07 -7.84
C TRP A 61 -9.88 -9.83 -9.19
N ALA A 62 -10.71 -8.79 -9.33
CA ALA A 62 -11.34 -8.46 -10.60
C ALA A 62 -10.33 -7.89 -11.61
N ALA A 63 -9.39 -7.06 -11.16
CA ALA A 63 -8.46 -6.32 -12.02
C ALA A 63 -7.17 -5.88 -11.29
N PRO A 64 -6.31 -6.82 -10.83
CA PRO A 64 -5.24 -6.54 -9.86
C PRO A 64 -4.21 -5.49 -10.29
N LEU A 65 -3.97 -5.39 -11.61
CA LEU A 65 -2.98 -4.48 -12.19
C LEU A 65 -3.60 -3.14 -12.66
N ALA A 66 -4.92 -2.94 -12.56
CA ALA A 66 -5.58 -1.73 -13.07
C ALA A 66 -5.22 -0.51 -12.20
N PRO A 67 -4.47 0.49 -12.72
CA PRO A 67 -3.90 1.55 -11.88
C PRO A 67 -4.96 2.47 -11.30
N LEU A 68 -5.90 2.94 -12.13
CA LEU A 68 -6.96 3.85 -11.69
C LEU A 68 -8.05 3.11 -10.89
N ARG A 69 -8.63 2.05 -11.48
CA ARG A 69 -9.74 1.31 -10.86
C ARG A 69 -9.35 0.65 -9.53
N THR A 70 -8.18 0.02 -9.49
CA THR A 70 -7.76 -0.77 -8.33
C THR A 70 -6.71 -0.05 -7.50
N GLY A 71 -5.68 0.54 -8.13
CA GLY A 71 -4.62 1.24 -7.40
C GLY A 71 -5.14 2.40 -6.55
N VAL A 72 -5.99 3.28 -7.10
CA VAL A 72 -6.52 4.45 -6.36
C VAL A 72 -7.43 4.00 -5.22
N GLY A 73 -8.29 3.01 -5.45
CA GLY A 73 -9.17 2.46 -4.40
C GLY A 73 -8.37 1.80 -3.28
N VAL A 74 -7.34 1.02 -3.63
CA VAL A 74 -6.43 0.39 -2.67
C VAL A 74 -5.69 1.44 -1.85
N TRP A 75 -5.11 2.45 -2.51
CA TRP A 75 -4.43 3.57 -1.86
C TRP A 75 -5.34 4.31 -0.88
N ALA A 76 -6.49 4.79 -1.34
CA ALA A 76 -7.40 5.58 -0.53
C ALA A 76 -7.87 4.81 0.71
N THR A 77 -8.27 3.54 0.52
CA THR A 77 -8.73 2.69 1.63
C THR A 77 -7.61 2.40 2.62
N THR A 78 -6.40 2.07 2.13
CA THR A 78 -5.23 1.77 2.97
C THR A 78 -4.86 2.96 3.85
N VAL A 79 -4.76 4.15 3.25
CA VAL A 79 -4.36 5.37 3.97
C VAL A 79 -5.46 5.82 4.93
N LEU A 80 -6.72 5.85 4.49
CA LEU A 80 -7.83 6.27 5.35
C LEU A 80 -7.98 5.35 6.56
N LEU A 81 -8.04 4.04 6.34
CA LEU A 81 -8.17 3.08 7.45
C LEU A 81 -6.93 3.08 8.33
N GLY A 82 -5.73 3.12 7.76
CA GLY A 82 -4.49 3.19 8.53
C GLY A 82 -4.45 4.42 9.44
N LEU A 83 -4.80 5.60 8.92
CA LEU A 83 -4.85 6.83 9.71
C LEU A 83 -5.94 6.81 10.78
N VAL A 84 -7.13 6.30 10.45
CA VAL A 84 -8.23 6.16 11.43
C VAL A 84 -7.82 5.22 12.56
N VAL A 85 -7.29 4.05 12.23
CA VAL A 85 -6.84 3.07 13.24
C VAL A 85 -5.75 3.68 14.12
N ARG A 86 -4.75 4.36 13.54
CA ARG A 86 -3.72 5.07 14.31
C ARG A 86 -4.28 6.12 15.27
N ALA A 87 -5.25 6.90 14.81
CA ALA A 87 -5.89 7.92 15.64
C ALA A 87 -6.62 7.28 16.83
N LEU A 88 -7.30 6.15 16.60
CA LEU A 88 -8.04 5.41 17.62
C LEU A 88 -7.12 4.68 18.60
N THR A 89 -5.92 4.25 18.18
CA THR A 89 -4.96 3.54 19.04
C THR A 89 -3.90 4.45 19.68
N GLY A 90 -3.98 5.76 19.48
CA GLY A 90 -3.09 6.73 20.13
C GLY A 90 -1.70 6.81 19.52
N GLU A 91 -1.46 6.25 18.33
CA GLU A 91 -0.15 6.33 17.66
C GLU A 91 0.12 7.69 16.98
N GLY A 92 -0.88 8.56 16.96
CA GLY A 92 -0.76 9.92 16.44
C GLY A 92 -0.88 10.03 14.92
N THR A 93 -1.36 11.20 14.50
CA THR A 93 -1.62 11.58 13.10
C THR A 93 -1.23 13.04 12.86
N ALA A 94 0.06 13.35 13.04
CA ALA A 94 0.58 14.70 12.77
C ALA A 94 0.27 15.11 11.31
N GLY A 95 -0.06 16.39 11.08
CA GLY A 95 -0.41 16.90 9.75
C GLY A 95 0.59 16.51 8.65
N PRO A 96 1.92 16.71 8.85
CA PRO A 96 2.93 16.28 7.89
C PRO A 96 2.93 14.78 7.62
N PHE A 97 2.69 13.96 8.65
CA PHE A 97 2.61 12.51 8.51
C PHE A 97 1.45 12.10 7.59
N VAL A 98 0.28 12.72 7.75
CA VAL A 98 -0.89 12.45 6.88
C VAL A 98 -0.55 12.73 5.42
N VAL A 99 0.08 13.87 5.12
CA VAL A 99 0.44 14.26 3.76
C VAL A 99 1.48 13.31 3.16
N VAL A 100 2.53 12.98 3.91
CA VAL A 100 3.61 12.09 3.46
C VAL A 100 3.10 10.67 3.28
N ALA A 101 2.33 10.14 4.24
CA ALA A 101 1.71 8.82 4.14
C ALA A 101 0.79 8.72 2.92
N ALA A 102 -0.08 9.70 2.72
CA ALA A 102 -0.96 9.75 1.55
C ALA A 102 -0.18 9.82 0.24
N SER A 103 0.80 10.72 0.14
CA SER A 103 1.55 10.95 -1.10
C SER A 103 2.45 9.78 -1.47
N LEU A 104 3.21 9.23 -0.52
CA LEU A 104 4.10 8.09 -0.77
C LEU A 104 3.31 6.83 -1.12
N ASN A 105 2.22 6.53 -0.41
CA ASN A 105 1.38 5.38 -0.74
C ASN A 105 0.67 5.57 -2.08
N LEU A 106 0.29 6.80 -2.47
CA LEU A 106 -0.28 7.08 -3.79
C LEU A 106 0.75 6.74 -4.88
N VAL A 107 1.94 7.31 -4.77
CA VAL A 107 3.02 7.12 -5.74
C VAL A 107 3.39 5.64 -5.85
N THR A 108 3.52 4.94 -4.72
CA THR A 108 3.96 3.54 -4.73
C THR A 108 2.84 2.60 -5.20
N LEU A 109 1.67 2.59 -4.57
CA LEU A 109 0.58 1.65 -4.85
C LEU A 109 -0.05 1.86 -6.24
N VAL A 110 -0.14 3.12 -6.71
CA VAL A 110 -0.63 3.40 -8.07
C VAL A 110 0.51 3.32 -9.10
N GLY A 111 1.68 3.86 -8.76
CA GLY A 111 2.81 3.95 -9.69
C GLY A 111 3.35 2.59 -10.13
N TRP A 112 3.46 1.61 -9.22
CA TRP A 112 3.93 0.28 -9.63
C TRP A 112 2.95 -0.39 -10.62
N ARG A 113 1.64 -0.17 -10.46
CA ARG A 113 0.61 -0.66 -11.38
C ARG A 113 0.70 0.03 -12.74
N LEU A 114 0.93 1.35 -12.75
CA LEU A 114 1.20 2.09 -14.01
C LEU A 114 2.39 1.46 -14.75
N ILE A 115 3.50 1.21 -14.05
CA ILE A 115 4.68 0.57 -14.63
C ILE A 115 4.35 -0.84 -15.14
N ALA A 116 3.69 -1.67 -14.33
CA ALA A 116 3.34 -3.04 -14.71
C ALA A 116 2.45 -3.09 -15.96
N THR A 117 1.45 -2.20 -16.07
CA THR A 117 0.60 -2.11 -17.26
C THR A 117 1.36 -1.64 -18.49
N ALA A 118 2.25 -0.65 -18.36
CA ALA A 118 3.08 -0.16 -19.46
C ALA A 118 4.03 -1.24 -19.98
N VAL A 119 4.67 -2.00 -19.09
CA VAL A 119 5.56 -3.12 -19.45
C VAL A 119 4.77 -4.25 -20.12
N ALA A 120 3.61 -4.63 -19.57
CA ALA A 120 2.77 -5.68 -20.13
C ALA A 120 2.24 -5.32 -21.53
N GLY A 121 1.90 -4.04 -21.78
CA GLY A 121 1.47 -3.56 -23.09
C GLY A 121 2.57 -3.55 -24.15
N ARG A 122 3.84 -3.44 -23.75
CA ARG A 122 5.01 -3.50 -24.65
C ARG A 122 5.36 -4.91 -25.09
N SER A 123 5.12 -5.92 -24.24
CA SER A 123 5.44 -7.32 -24.54
C SER A 123 4.47 -8.00 -25.51
N GLY A 124 3.39 -7.32 -25.92
CA GLY A 124 2.40 -7.81 -26.89
C GLY A 124 2.48 -7.13 -28.27
N ARG A 125 3.50 -6.30 -28.50
CA ARG A 125 3.90 -5.77 -29.81
C ARG A 125 5.17 -6.47 -30.26
#